data_AF-A0A358NHX1-F1
#
_entry.id   AF-A0A358NHX1-F1
#
_cell.length_a   1.000
_cell.length_b   1.000
_cell.length_c   1.000
_cell.angle_alpha   90.00
_cell.angle_beta   90.00
_cell.angle_gamma   90.00
#
_symmetry.space_group_name_H-M   'P 1'
#
loop_
_entity.id
_entity.type
_entity.pdbx_description
1 polymer ?
#
loop_
_entity_poly.entity_id
_entity_poly.type
_entity_poly.pdbx_seq_one_letter_code
_entity_poly.pdbx_strand_id
1 'polypeptide(L)'
;MELLKALLNADKSKENIVITIVSGSNINSKIILSDGEIIYSNNEKVNWKLIINAVPKNKKSQLISLNKEKIYIEFLKKEYNVVVCGAGHISISIINMCKLLELPVTVIDDRITFTNNAKRAGADNVICESFEKALDKITGDNGTFFIIVTRGHRYDQICLEKIIEKENSYIGMIGSKVRVRKVLDYIEEQGVSREKLNKVYTPIGLNIGAETPAEIAVAIMAQIIEVKNKEIGSSNYSDELLNGIIDESTKEIPKAIVTIVSRKGSAPREVGTKMIVLKDGSMIGTIGGGCVEASIRQIAFQCIENDKCQLVQVDMTGREAEDEGMVCGGIVEIYVEPIL
;
A
#
# COMPACT_ATOMS: atom_id res chain seq x y z
N MET A 1 12.31 17.51 -9.89
CA MET A 1 13.16 16.29 -10.05
C MET A 1 13.87 15.83 -8.78
N GLU A 2 14.40 16.71 -7.93
CA GLU A 2 15.17 16.30 -6.73
C GLU A 2 14.35 15.51 -5.70
N LEU A 3 13.11 15.94 -5.41
CA LEU A 3 12.17 15.21 -4.56
C LEU A 3 12.04 13.75 -5.03
N LEU A 4 11.85 13.55 -6.32
CA LEU A 4 11.60 12.23 -6.90
C LEU A 4 12.84 11.34 -6.84
N LYS A 5 14.03 11.90 -7.07
CA LYS A 5 15.30 11.19 -6.85
C LYS A 5 15.44 10.78 -5.39
N ALA A 6 15.09 11.67 -4.46
CA ALA A 6 15.11 11.35 -3.03
C ALA A 6 14.08 10.28 -2.66
N LEU A 7 12.89 10.27 -3.27
CA LEU A 7 11.90 9.20 -3.11
C LEU A 7 12.41 7.85 -3.63
N LEU A 8 13.02 7.82 -4.82
CA LEU A 8 13.57 6.61 -5.41
C LEU A 8 14.76 6.03 -4.63
N ASN A 9 15.58 6.91 -4.07
CA ASN A 9 16.76 6.54 -3.29
C ASN A 9 16.45 6.33 -1.81
N ALA A 10 15.22 6.61 -1.36
CA ALA A 10 14.81 6.38 0.01
C ALA A 10 14.90 4.88 0.32
N ASP A 11 15.45 4.56 1.50
CA ASP A 11 15.57 3.18 1.94
C ASP A 11 14.17 2.60 2.15
N LYS A 12 13.73 1.74 1.23
CA LYS A 12 12.41 1.10 1.27
C LYS A 12 12.21 0.23 2.51
N SER A 13 13.28 -0.16 3.22
CA SER A 13 13.19 -0.89 4.48
C SER A 13 12.81 -0.01 5.68
N LYS A 14 12.90 1.32 5.54
CA LYS A 14 12.57 2.30 6.60
C LYS A 14 11.14 2.82 6.47
N GLU A 15 10.67 3.49 7.53
CA GLU A 15 9.46 4.29 7.44
C GLU A 15 9.75 5.58 6.68
N ASN A 16 9.13 5.74 5.51
CA ASN A 16 9.29 6.94 4.70
C ASN A 16 8.01 7.78 4.71
N ILE A 17 8.13 9.07 4.99
CA ILE A 17 6.99 10.00 5.09
C ILE A 17 7.27 11.21 4.21
N VAL A 18 6.34 11.55 3.32
CA VAL A 18 6.34 12.82 2.59
C VAL A 18 5.39 13.77 3.29
N ILE A 19 5.90 14.95 3.65
CA ILE A 19 5.09 15.99 4.26
C ILE A 19 5.03 17.14 3.26
N THR A 20 3.81 17.49 2.82
CA THR A 20 3.57 18.58 1.88
C THR A 20 2.66 19.62 2.52
N ILE A 21 3.06 20.89 2.52
CA ILE A 21 2.16 21.99 2.85
C ILE A 21 1.30 22.28 1.61
N VAL A 22 0.00 22.02 1.70
CA VAL A 22 -0.93 22.08 0.55
C VAL A 22 -1.78 23.35 0.53
N SER A 23 -1.72 24.19 1.56
CA SER A 23 -2.37 25.50 1.55
C SER A 23 -1.60 26.53 2.39
N GLY A 24 -1.86 27.81 2.15
CA GLY A 24 -1.28 28.92 2.90
C GLY A 24 -0.03 29.50 2.26
N SER A 25 0.73 30.28 3.04
CA SER A 25 1.91 31.02 2.56
C SER A 25 3.06 30.12 2.14
N ASN A 26 3.17 28.93 2.74
CA ASN A 26 4.24 27.97 2.44
C ASN A 26 3.78 26.85 1.50
N ILE A 27 2.71 27.05 0.72
CA ILE A 27 2.21 26.03 -0.22
C ILE A 27 3.34 25.47 -1.10
N ASN A 28 3.28 24.16 -1.35
CA ASN A 28 4.30 23.38 -2.07
C ASN A 28 5.64 23.19 -1.33
N SER A 29 5.76 23.62 -0.07
CA SER A 29 6.90 23.26 0.76
C SER A 29 6.81 21.78 1.14
N LYS A 30 7.90 21.05 0.96
CA LYS A 30 7.97 19.59 1.10
C LYS A 30 9.22 19.13 1.84
N ILE A 31 9.06 18.09 2.64
CA ILE A 31 10.16 17.26 3.14
C ILE A 31 9.89 15.78 2.92
N ILE A 32 10.96 14.99 2.88
CA ILE A 32 10.90 13.54 3.04
C ILE A 32 11.63 13.18 4.32
N LEU A 33 10.94 12.40 5.17
CA LEU A 33 11.52 11.76 6.35
C LEU A 33 11.79 10.29 6.04
N SER A 34 12.91 9.77 6.55
CA SER A 34 13.23 8.35 6.55
C SER A 34 13.68 7.96 7.96
N ASP A 35 12.87 7.13 8.65
CA ASP A 35 13.00 6.83 10.09
C ASP A 35 13.20 8.09 10.96
N GLY A 36 12.50 9.17 10.61
CA GLY A 36 12.54 10.44 11.34
C GLY A 36 13.67 11.40 10.95
N GLU A 37 14.61 10.98 10.10
CA GLU A 37 15.64 11.86 9.55
C GLU A 37 15.14 12.55 8.27
N ILE A 38 15.38 13.86 8.15
CA ILE A 38 15.06 14.59 6.92
C ILE A 38 16.10 14.22 5.86
N ILE A 39 15.68 13.50 4.82
CA ILE A 39 16.52 13.14 3.67
C ILE A 39 16.32 14.10 2.48
N TYR A 40 15.28 14.93 2.52
CA TYR A 40 14.99 15.95 1.51
C TYR A 40 14.21 17.12 2.11
N SER A 41 14.49 18.34 1.66
CA SER A 41 13.73 19.56 1.92
C SER A 41 13.85 20.50 0.75
N ASN A 42 12.75 21.11 0.30
CA ASN A 42 12.79 22.18 -0.72
C ASN A 42 12.63 23.59 -0.13
N ASN A 43 12.41 23.71 1.18
CA ASN A 43 12.22 24.99 1.85
C ASN A 43 12.72 24.95 3.29
N GLU A 44 13.91 25.47 3.53
CA GLU A 44 14.53 25.50 4.87
C GLU A 44 13.92 26.55 5.82
N LYS A 45 13.11 27.49 5.31
CA LYS A 45 12.50 28.54 6.13
C LYS A 45 11.31 28.04 6.96
N VAL A 46 10.74 26.90 6.58
CA VAL A 46 9.63 26.27 7.29
C VAL A 46 10.15 25.64 8.59
N ASN A 47 9.41 25.83 9.68
CA ASN A 47 9.69 25.16 10.96
C ASN A 47 9.24 23.69 10.91
N TRP A 48 10.04 22.86 10.23
CA TRP A 48 9.73 21.44 10.04
C TRP A 48 9.64 20.68 11.36
N LYS A 49 10.40 21.05 12.40
CA LYS A 49 10.34 20.40 13.72
C LYS A 49 8.93 20.41 14.31
N LEU A 50 8.23 21.53 14.17
CA LEU A 50 6.85 21.66 14.66
C LEU A 50 5.88 20.77 13.88
N ILE A 51 6.07 20.64 12.56
CA ILE A 51 5.23 19.78 11.71
C ILE A 51 5.53 18.30 11.95
N ILE A 52 6.81 17.92 12.08
CA ILE A 52 7.27 16.56 12.37
C ILE A 52 6.68 16.08 13.71
N ASN A 53 6.65 16.94 14.72
CA ASN A 53 6.02 16.61 16.02
C ASN A 53 4.51 16.42 15.95
N ALA A 54 3.84 16.92 14.90
CA ALA A 54 2.41 16.74 14.65
C ALA A 54 2.11 15.53 13.75
N VAL A 55 3.13 14.77 13.32
CA VAL A 55 2.95 13.54 12.53
C VAL A 55 2.11 12.54 13.32
N PRO A 56 1.02 12.01 12.73
CA PRO A 56 0.08 11.20 13.46
C PRO A 56 0.65 9.81 13.76
N LYS A 57 0.51 9.37 15.00
CA LYS A 57 1.00 8.06 15.47
C LYS A 57 0.26 6.86 14.86
N ASN A 58 -0.90 7.09 14.25
CA ASN A 58 -1.70 6.05 13.61
C ASN A 58 -1.12 5.59 12.25
N LYS A 59 -0.07 6.26 11.75
CA LYS A 59 0.60 5.96 10.48
C LYS A 59 -0.34 5.98 9.26
N LYS A 60 -1.43 6.75 9.34
CA LYS A 60 -2.37 6.93 8.23
C LYS A 60 -2.08 8.24 7.52
N SER A 61 -1.97 8.16 6.18
CA SER A 61 -1.88 9.33 5.33
C SER A 61 -3.14 10.17 5.47
N GLN A 62 -2.99 11.44 5.82
CA GLN A 62 -4.12 12.33 6.11
C GLN A 62 -3.73 13.79 6.04
N LEU A 63 -4.74 14.64 5.88
CA LEU A 63 -4.61 16.09 6.00
C LEU A 63 -4.73 16.51 7.47
N ILE A 64 -3.79 17.34 7.93
CA ILE A 64 -3.86 18.01 9.24
C ILE A 64 -3.87 19.53 9.05
N SER A 65 -4.40 20.25 10.03
CA SER A 65 -4.39 21.70 10.05
C SER A 65 -3.46 22.21 11.15
N LEU A 66 -2.50 23.05 10.80
CA LEU A 66 -1.51 23.60 11.73
C LEU A 66 -1.20 25.05 11.34
N ASN A 67 -1.29 25.98 12.29
CA ASN A 67 -1.02 27.42 12.06
C ASN A 67 -1.77 28.04 10.86
N LYS A 68 -3.03 27.63 10.62
CA LYS A 68 -3.87 28.04 9.46
C LYS A 68 -3.40 27.51 8.10
N GLU A 69 -2.39 26.65 8.07
CA GLU A 69 -1.97 25.90 6.89
C GLU A 69 -2.56 24.48 6.95
N LYS A 70 -2.91 23.92 5.80
CA LYS A 70 -3.26 22.51 5.64
C LYS A 70 -2.02 21.78 5.19
N ILE A 71 -1.70 20.69 5.88
CA ILE A 71 -0.49 19.89 5.66
C ILE A 71 -0.93 18.46 5.39
N TYR A 72 -0.58 17.98 4.21
CA TYR A 72 -0.79 16.59 3.85
C TYR A 72 0.40 15.77 4.30
N ILE A 73 0.16 14.81 5.19
CA ILE A 73 1.15 13.86 5.66
C ILE A 73 0.88 12.55 4.94
N GLU A 74 1.85 12.12 4.15
CA GLU A 74 1.78 10.94 3.31
C GLU A 74 2.80 9.92 3.79
N PHE A 75 2.30 8.83 4.38
CA PHE A 75 3.13 7.66 4.67
C PHE A 75 3.32 6.90 3.36
N LEU A 76 4.55 6.81 2.87
CA LEU A 76 4.86 6.00 1.69
C LEU A 76 4.73 4.54 2.09
N LYS A 77 3.88 3.79 1.38
CA LYS A 77 3.78 2.36 1.66
C LYS A 77 5.01 1.64 1.12
N LYS A 78 5.42 0.62 1.87
CA LYS A 78 6.24 -0.46 1.30
C LYS A 78 5.39 -1.24 0.30
N GLU A 79 6.03 -1.78 -0.73
CA GLU A 79 5.36 -2.64 -1.71
C GLU A 79 4.76 -3.86 -0.99
N TYR A 80 3.46 -4.07 -1.17
CA TYR A 80 2.82 -5.24 -0.59
C TYR A 80 3.29 -6.49 -1.32
N ASN A 81 3.74 -7.49 -0.56
CA ASN A 81 4.17 -8.75 -1.10
C ASN A 81 3.58 -9.90 -0.28
N VAL A 82 3.34 -11.02 -0.95
CA VAL A 82 2.79 -12.22 -0.34
C VAL A 82 3.86 -13.30 -0.32
N VAL A 83 4.11 -13.86 0.87
CA VAL A 83 5.02 -15.00 1.03
C VAL A 83 4.18 -16.21 1.41
N VAL A 84 4.10 -17.18 0.50
CA VAL A 84 3.34 -18.42 0.70
C VAL A 84 4.30 -19.55 1.10
N CYS A 85 4.18 -20.00 2.34
CA CYS A 85 4.87 -21.18 2.85
C CYS A 85 4.06 -22.43 2.52
N GLY A 86 4.49 -23.13 1.47
CA GLY A 86 3.89 -24.34 0.93
C GLY A 86 3.42 -24.10 -0.50
N ALA A 87 3.70 -25.04 -1.40
CA ALA A 87 3.31 -24.98 -2.80
C ALA A 87 2.22 -26.02 -3.14
N GLY A 88 1.36 -26.34 -2.17
CA GLY A 88 0.25 -27.30 -2.32
C GLY A 88 -0.88 -26.80 -3.22
N HIS A 89 -1.96 -27.59 -3.32
CA HIS A 89 -3.09 -27.30 -4.21
C HIS A 89 -3.82 -25.98 -3.86
N ILE A 90 -3.92 -25.63 -2.57
CA ILE A 90 -4.48 -24.34 -2.12
C ILE A 90 -3.59 -23.19 -2.60
N SER A 91 -2.27 -23.34 -2.50
CA SER A 91 -1.29 -22.32 -2.92
C SER A 91 -1.43 -21.95 -4.38
N ILE A 92 -1.77 -22.89 -5.27
CA ILE A 92 -2.00 -22.60 -6.69
C ILE A 92 -3.16 -21.60 -6.88
N SER A 93 -4.24 -21.78 -6.12
CA SER A 93 -5.39 -20.85 -6.17
C SER A 93 -5.04 -19.49 -5.58
N ILE A 94 -4.22 -19.45 -4.52
CA ILE A 94 -3.72 -18.22 -3.91
C ILE A 94 -2.83 -17.45 -4.91
N ILE A 95 -1.88 -18.12 -5.58
CA ILE A 95 -0.99 -17.50 -6.58
C ILE A 95 -1.82 -16.83 -7.68
N ASN A 96 -2.81 -17.53 -8.22
CA ASN A 96 -3.68 -16.98 -9.27
C ASN A 96 -4.42 -15.72 -8.79
N MET A 97 -4.92 -15.72 -7.55
CA MET A 97 -5.57 -14.55 -6.96
C MET A 97 -4.59 -13.41 -6.70
N CYS A 98 -3.37 -13.70 -6.24
CA CYS A 98 -2.31 -12.71 -6.08
C CYS A 98 -1.99 -12.02 -7.42
N LYS A 99 -1.88 -12.79 -8.51
CA LYS A 99 -1.65 -12.23 -9.85
C LYS A 99 -2.81 -11.38 -10.34
N LEU A 100 -4.06 -11.81 -10.10
CA LEU A 100 -5.25 -11.02 -10.41
C LEU A 100 -5.30 -9.69 -9.63
N LEU A 101 -4.81 -9.70 -8.39
CA LEU A 101 -4.79 -8.53 -7.49
C LEU A 101 -3.50 -7.71 -7.59
N GLU A 102 -2.62 -8.04 -8.53
CA GLU A 102 -1.31 -7.38 -8.73
C GLU A 102 -0.47 -7.35 -7.45
N LEU A 103 -0.52 -8.44 -6.67
CA LEU A 103 0.30 -8.65 -5.49
C LEU A 103 1.46 -9.60 -5.83
N PRO A 104 2.71 -9.10 -5.83
CA PRO A 104 3.89 -9.94 -5.98
C PRO A 104 3.88 -11.10 -4.98
N VAL A 105 4.08 -12.32 -5.48
CA VAL A 105 4.03 -13.55 -4.67
C VAL A 105 5.33 -14.34 -4.73
N THR A 106 5.92 -14.57 -3.55
CA THR A 106 7.02 -15.50 -3.35
C THR A 106 6.50 -16.80 -2.75
N VAL A 107 6.82 -17.93 -3.37
CA VAL A 107 6.39 -19.26 -2.90
C VAL A 107 7.59 -20.08 -2.44
N ILE A 108 7.44 -20.73 -1.29
CA ILE A 108 8.48 -21.57 -0.68
C ILE A 108 7.96 -23.00 -0.54
N ASP A 109 8.72 -23.98 -1.02
CA ASP A 109 8.48 -25.40 -0.72
C ASP A 109 9.77 -26.19 -1.00
N ASP A 110 10.03 -27.26 -0.25
CA ASP A 110 11.23 -28.09 -0.43
C ASP A 110 11.07 -29.18 -1.49
N ARG A 111 9.89 -29.30 -2.11
CA ARG A 111 9.59 -30.29 -3.15
C ARG A 111 9.58 -29.66 -4.54
N ILE A 112 10.54 -30.08 -5.37
CA ILE A 112 10.74 -29.59 -6.74
C ILE A 112 9.48 -29.65 -7.63
N THR A 113 8.67 -30.70 -7.51
CA THR A 113 7.42 -30.82 -8.30
C THR A 113 6.42 -29.74 -7.94
N PHE A 114 6.31 -29.40 -6.66
CA PHE A 114 5.36 -28.41 -6.17
C PHE A 114 5.84 -26.99 -6.48
N THR A 115 7.14 -26.71 -6.32
CA THR A 115 7.72 -25.43 -6.74
C THR A 115 7.63 -25.20 -8.24
N ASN A 116 7.80 -26.24 -9.07
CA ASN A 116 7.57 -26.14 -10.51
C ASN A 116 6.10 -25.82 -10.84
N ASN A 117 5.13 -26.35 -10.07
CA ASN A 117 3.72 -26.02 -10.25
C ASN A 117 3.42 -24.56 -9.85
N ALA A 118 4.03 -24.07 -8.77
CA ALA A 118 3.92 -22.67 -8.38
C ALA A 118 4.46 -21.72 -9.45
N LYS A 119 5.61 -22.06 -10.07
CA LYS A 119 6.15 -21.30 -11.23
C LYS A 119 5.16 -21.28 -12.40
N ARG A 120 4.57 -22.44 -12.74
CA ARG A 120 3.57 -22.55 -13.82
C ARG A 120 2.28 -21.77 -13.54
N ALA A 121 1.91 -21.65 -12.27
CA ALA A 121 0.77 -20.84 -11.84
C ALA A 121 1.07 -19.32 -11.89
N GLY A 122 2.32 -18.92 -12.14
CA GLY A 122 2.69 -17.52 -12.31
C GLY A 122 3.26 -16.85 -11.06
N ALA A 123 3.76 -17.62 -10.08
CA ALA A 123 4.45 -17.02 -8.93
C ALA A 123 5.69 -16.21 -9.38
N ASP A 124 5.84 -14.99 -8.84
CA ASP A 124 6.89 -14.06 -9.24
C ASP A 124 8.28 -14.54 -8.80
N ASN A 125 8.35 -15.14 -7.60
CA ASN A 125 9.55 -15.80 -7.12
C ASN A 125 9.23 -17.15 -6.49
N VAL A 126 10.13 -18.12 -6.64
CA VAL A 126 9.95 -19.46 -6.08
C VAL A 126 11.27 -19.99 -5.52
N ILE A 127 11.26 -20.28 -4.22
CA ILE A 127 12.43 -20.78 -3.49
C ILE A 127 12.23 -22.28 -3.20
N CYS A 128 13.07 -23.12 -3.80
CA CYS A 128 13.02 -24.57 -3.65
C CYS A 128 14.02 -25.06 -2.59
N GLU A 129 13.75 -24.75 -1.32
CA GLU A 129 14.59 -25.10 -0.16
C GLU A 129 13.72 -25.49 1.04
N SER A 130 14.34 -25.95 2.13
CA SER A 130 13.61 -26.11 3.40
C SER A 130 13.02 -24.76 3.83
N PHE A 131 11.84 -24.80 4.47
CA PHE A 131 11.16 -23.60 4.94
C PHE A 131 12.06 -22.71 5.79
N GLU A 132 12.86 -23.31 6.67
CA GLU A 132 13.82 -22.61 7.52
C GLU A 132 14.83 -21.78 6.72
N LYS A 133 15.54 -22.42 5.77
CA LYS A 133 16.57 -21.77 4.96
C LYS A 133 16.00 -20.71 4.02
N ALA A 134 14.81 -20.96 3.49
CA ALA A 134 14.14 -19.99 2.64
C ALA A 134 13.66 -18.76 3.44
N LEU A 135 13.13 -18.96 4.64
CA LEU A 135 12.67 -17.86 5.51
C LEU A 135 13.84 -17.07 6.13
N ASP A 136 15.03 -17.67 6.27
CA ASP A 136 16.24 -16.93 6.65
C ASP A 136 16.67 -15.91 5.58
N LYS A 137 16.28 -16.12 4.31
CA LYS A 137 16.53 -15.20 3.19
C LYS A 137 15.46 -14.13 3.02
N ILE A 138 14.36 -14.23 3.76
CA ILE A 138 13.21 -13.31 3.66
C ILE A 138 13.12 -12.53 4.96
N THR A 139 13.44 -11.23 4.93
CA THR A 139 13.44 -10.40 6.13
C THR A 139 12.01 -10.15 6.65
N GLY A 140 11.07 -9.87 5.75
CA GLY A 140 9.73 -9.35 6.10
C GLY A 140 9.78 -7.85 6.41
N ASP A 141 8.64 -7.17 6.23
CA ASP A 141 8.43 -5.77 6.53
C ASP A 141 6.93 -5.48 6.78
N ASN A 142 6.57 -4.23 7.10
CA ASN A 142 5.18 -3.82 7.32
C ASN A 142 4.27 -3.87 6.07
N GLY A 143 4.75 -4.32 4.91
CA GLY A 143 3.97 -4.64 3.71
C GLY A 143 3.91 -6.14 3.39
N THR A 144 4.57 -6.98 4.21
CA THR A 144 4.68 -8.41 3.95
C THR A 144 3.52 -9.19 4.57
N PHE A 145 2.83 -9.97 3.74
CA PHE A 145 1.78 -10.89 4.15
C PHE A 145 2.28 -12.34 4.10
N PHE A 146 2.43 -12.95 5.26
CA PHE A 146 2.84 -14.36 5.37
C PHE A 146 1.61 -15.29 5.39
N ILE A 147 1.60 -16.29 4.50
CA ILE A 147 0.56 -17.31 4.40
C ILE A 147 1.18 -18.68 4.64
N ILE A 148 0.85 -19.32 5.76
CA ILE A 148 1.34 -20.64 6.15
C ILE A 148 0.30 -21.69 5.74
N VAL A 149 0.58 -22.38 4.63
CA VAL A 149 -0.26 -23.42 4.01
C VAL A 149 0.57 -24.68 3.70
N THR A 150 1.34 -25.13 4.68
CA THR A 150 2.32 -26.20 4.49
C THR A 150 1.66 -27.59 4.44
N ARG A 151 2.49 -28.62 4.21
CA ARG A 151 2.07 -30.03 4.13
C ARG A 151 1.86 -30.74 5.49
N GLY A 152 2.00 -30.05 6.63
CA GLY A 152 1.74 -30.67 7.94
C GLY A 152 2.25 -29.88 9.13
N HIS A 153 1.81 -30.27 10.33
CA HIS A 153 1.96 -29.47 11.57
C HIS A 153 3.40 -29.12 11.91
N ARG A 154 4.34 -30.05 11.70
CA ARG A 154 5.76 -29.79 11.93
C ARG A 154 6.26 -28.60 11.12
N TYR A 155 5.84 -28.49 9.87
CA TYR A 155 6.28 -27.43 8.97
C TYR A 155 5.52 -26.12 9.22
N ASP A 156 4.24 -26.19 9.61
CA ASP A 156 3.48 -25.02 10.06
C ASP A 156 4.19 -24.36 11.25
N GLN A 157 4.64 -25.16 12.22
CA GLN A 157 5.38 -24.70 13.39
C GLN A 157 6.73 -24.06 13.02
N ILE A 158 7.56 -24.73 12.20
CA ILE A 158 8.85 -24.18 11.74
C ILE A 158 8.66 -22.83 11.04
N CYS A 159 7.63 -22.70 10.20
CA CYS A 159 7.34 -21.44 9.52
C CYS A 159 6.95 -20.37 10.53
N LEU A 160 6.02 -20.68 11.45
CA LEU A 160 5.53 -19.70 12.40
C LEU A 160 6.63 -19.21 13.36
N GLU A 161 7.49 -20.10 13.87
CA GLU A 161 8.64 -19.73 14.71
C GLU A 161 9.58 -18.74 14.02
N LYS A 162 9.85 -18.92 12.73
CA LYS A 162 10.69 -17.99 11.96
C LYS A 162 9.98 -16.68 11.62
N ILE A 163 8.67 -16.73 11.39
CA ILE A 163 7.88 -15.57 10.92
C ILE A 163 7.45 -14.66 12.06
N ILE A 164 7.14 -15.20 13.25
CA ILE A 164 6.56 -14.42 14.36
C ILE A 164 7.50 -13.33 14.90
N GLU A 165 8.81 -13.47 14.68
CA GLU A 165 9.84 -12.51 15.05
C GLU A 165 10.14 -11.49 13.94
N LYS A 166 9.61 -11.68 12.72
CA LYS A 166 9.80 -10.77 11.59
C LYS A 166 8.77 -9.66 11.61
N GLU A 167 9.14 -8.50 11.08
CA GLU A 167 8.16 -7.45 10.77
C GLU A 167 7.22 -7.96 9.65
N ASN A 168 5.91 -7.70 9.82
CA ASN A 168 4.85 -8.18 8.92
C ASN A 168 3.59 -7.32 9.09
N SER A 169 2.71 -7.29 8.08
CA SER A 169 1.33 -6.78 8.23
C SER A 169 0.32 -7.90 8.53
N TYR A 170 0.68 -9.14 8.23
CA TYR A 170 -0.24 -10.27 8.36
C TYR A 170 0.52 -11.59 8.51
N ILE A 171 0.04 -12.43 9.43
CA ILE A 171 0.40 -13.84 9.50
C ILE A 171 -0.89 -14.65 9.49
N GLY A 172 -1.13 -15.39 8.43
CA GLY A 172 -2.24 -16.31 8.31
C GLY A 172 -1.76 -17.75 8.38
N MET A 173 -2.39 -18.58 9.20
CA MET A 173 -2.03 -19.99 9.29
C MET A 173 -3.23 -20.92 9.06
N ILE A 174 -3.05 -21.88 8.14
CA ILE A 174 -4.06 -22.89 7.88
C ILE A 174 -4.16 -23.89 9.02
N GLY A 175 -5.38 -24.35 9.29
CA GLY A 175 -5.66 -25.40 10.25
C GLY A 175 -6.85 -25.09 11.13
N SER A 176 -7.37 -26.11 11.81
CA SER A 176 -8.46 -25.92 12.76
C SER A 176 -8.00 -25.12 13.98
N LYS A 177 -8.92 -24.38 14.61
CA LYS A 177 -8.66 -23.60 15.83
C LYS A 177 -7.94 -24.41 16.91
N VAL A 178 -8.36 -25.66 17.11
CA VAL A 178 -7.80 -26.56 18.13
C VAL A 178 -6.34 -26.91 17.80
N ARG A 179 -6.06 -27.24 16.54
CA ARG A 179 -4.74 -27.66 16.08
C ARG A 179 -3.75 -26.51 16.12
N VAL A 180 -4.17 -25.35 15.64
CA VAL A 180 -3.33 -24.15 15.65
C VAL A 180 -3.08 -23.67 17.07
N ARG A 181 -4.07 -23.74 17.97
CA ARG A 181 -3.87 -23.41 19.39
C ARG A 181 -2.70 -24.19 20.01
N LYS A 182 -2.58 -25.49 19.75
CA LYS A 182 -1.43 -26.29 20.23
C LYS A 182 -0.08 -25.77 19.74
N VAL A 183 -0.02 -25.30 18.49
CA VAL A 183 1.21 -24.70 17.94
C VAL A 183 1.50 -23.36 18.63
N LEU A 184 0.48 -22.53 18.84
CA LEU A 184 0.64 -21.25 19.53
C LEU A 184 1.08 -21.44 20.99
N ASP A 185 0.48 -22.39 21.70
CA ASP A 185 0.82 -22.66 23.11
C ASP A 185 2.26 -23.18 23.23
N TYR A 186 2.71 -24.05 22.31
CA TYR A 186 4.12 -24.47 22.26
C TYR A 186 5.08 -23.30 22.03
N ILE A 187 4.76 -22.39 21.11
CA ILE A 187 5.60 -21.22 20.80
C ILE A 187 5.59 -20.21 21.97
N GLU A 188 4.47 -20.09 22.69
CA GLU A 188 4.37 -19.31 23.93
C GLU A 188 5.31 -19.86 25.02
N GLU A 189 5.37 -21.19 25.18
CA GLU A 189 6.31 -21.86 26.10
C GLU A 189 7.78 -21.59 25.73
N GLN A 190 8.10 -21.31 24.45
CA GLN A 190 9.43 -20.90 24.01
C GLN A 190 9.73 -19.41 24.27
N GLY A 191 8.80 -18.66 24.86
CA GLY A 191 9.00 -17.28 25.31
C GLY A 191 8.43 -16.20 24.40
N VAL A 192 7.69 -16.55 23.34
CA VAL A 192 6.98 -15.56 22.50
C VAL A 192 5.74 -15.05 23.24
N SER A 193 5.57 -13.73 23.32
CA SER A 193 4.45 -13.15 24.05
C SER A 193 3.09 -13.47 23.42
N ARG A 194 2.07 -13.66 24.27
CA ARG A 194 0.68 -13.86 23.82
C ARG A 194 0.17 -12.73 22.93
N GLU A 195 0.63 -11.50 23.16
CA GLU A 195 0.27 -10.34 22.33
C GLU A 195 0.72 -10.53 20.87
N LYS A 196 1.95 -11.02 20.62
CA LYS A 196 2.41 -11.33 19.26
C LYS A 196 1.59 -12.47 18.66
N LEU A 197 1.36 -13.54 19.42
CA LEU A 197 0.64 -14.73 18.95
C LEU A 197 -0.83 -14.44 18.61
N ASN A 198 -1.47 -13.50 19.33
CA ASN A 198 -2.84 -13.07 19.06
C ASN A 198 -2.99 -12.33 17.71
N LYS A 199 -1.88 -11.91 17.07
CA LYS A 199 -1.88 -11.32 15.73
C LYS A 199 -1.93 -12.38 14.61
N VAL A 200 -1.78 -13.66 14.93
CA VAL A 200 -1.86 -14.75 13.94
C VAL A 200 -3.32 -15.06 13.61
N TYR A 201 -3.70 -14.90 12.35
CA TYR A 201 -5.03 -15.20 11.86
C TYR A 201 -5.20 -16.71 11.68
N THR A 202 -6.10 -17.28 12.49
CA THR A 202 -6.35 -18.72 12.52
C THR A 202 -7.79 -19.09 12.91
N PRO A 203 -8.48 -19.94 12.13
CA PRO A 203 -8.08 -20.42 10.81
C PRO A 203 -7.92 -19.25 9.85
N ILE A 204 -6.98 -19.36 8.93
CA ILE A 204 -6.72 -18.32 7.93
C ILE A 204 -7.98 -18.04 7.07
N GLY A 205 -8.19 -16.77 6.71
CA GLY A 205 -9.27 -16.33 5.84
C GLY A 205 -10.57 -15.97 6.57
N LEU A 206 -11.45 -15.26 5.87
CA LEU A 206 -12.78 -14.92 6.38
C LEU A 206 -13.67 -16.17 6.49
N ASN A 207 -14.55 -16.18 7.49
CA ASN A 207 -15.49 -17.28 7.66
C ASN A 207 -16.67 -17.16 6.69
N ILE A 208 -16.45 -17.59 5.44
CA ILE A 208 -17.45 -17.58 4.36
C ILE A 208 -18.00 -18.97 4.02
N GLY A 209 -17.67 -19.99 4.81
CA GLY A 209 -18.07 -21.38 4.53
C GLY A 209 -17.32 -22.01 3.35
N ALA A 210 -16.06 -21.62 3.12
CA ALA A 210 -15.25 -22.13 2.02
C ALA A 210 -14.92 -23.63 2.16
N GLU A 211 -15.11 -24.39 1.07
CA GLU A 211 -14.82 -25.82 0.99
C GLU A 211 -13.78 -26.14 -0.07
N THR A 212 -13.83 -25.47 -1.22
CA THR A 212 -12.90 -25.72 -2.33
C THR A 212 -11.59 -24.93 -2.20
N PRO A 213 -10.48 -25.35 -2.83
CA PRO A 213 -9.23 -24.58 -2.81
C PRO A 213 -9.37 -23.16 -3.35
N ALA A 214 -10.25 -22.95 -4.33
CA ALA A 214 -10.55 -21.64 -4.89
C ALA A 214 -11.32 -20.76 -3.89
N GLU A 215 -12.35 -21.30 -3.24
CA GLU A 215 -13.10 -20.59 -2.19
C GLU A 215 -12.21 -20.25 -0.98
N ILE A 216 -11.33 -21.17 -0.58
CA ILE A 216 -10.36 -20.93 0.50
C ILE A 216 -9.42 -19.80 0.10
N ALA A 217 -8.92 -19.78 -1.15
CA ALA A 217 -8.12 -18.67 -1.63
C ALA A 217 -8.89 -17.34 -1.62
N VAL A 218 -10.16 -17.31 -2.04
CA VAL A 218 -11.02 -16.12 -1.92
C VAL A 218 -11.13 -15.66 -0.46
N ALA A 219 -11.40 -16.58 0.47
CA ALA A 219 -11.51 -16.28 1.89
C ALA A 219 -10.22 -15.66 2.46
N ILE A 220 -9.07 -16.22 2.09
CA ILE A 220 -7.74 -15.73 2.50
C ILE A 220 -7.48 -14.34 1.91
N MET A 221 -7.67 -14.16 0.60
CA MET A 221 -7.41 -12.89 -0.05
C MET A 221 -8.36 -11.79 0.41
N ALA A 222 -9.63 -12.11 0.70
CA ALA A 222 -10.57 -11.17 1.29
C ALA A 222 -10.11 -10.68 2.68
N GLN A 223 -9.57 -11.57 3.52
CA GLN A 223 -9.00 -11.20 4.82
C GLN A 223 -7.73 -10.34 4.65
N ILE A 224 -6.85 -10.67 3.69
CA ILE A 224 -5.66 -9.87 3.40
C ILE A 224 -6.05 -8.47 2.93
N ILE A 225 -7.04 -8.33 2.04
CA ILE A 225 -7.56 -7.04 1.58
C ILE A 225 -8.15 -6.24 2.76
N GLU A 226 -8.89 -6.91 3.63
CA GLU A 226 -9.45 -6.29 4.83
C GLU A 226 -8.34 -5.71 5.73
N VAL A 227 -7.28 -6.48 6.00
CA VAL A 227 -6.13 -6.03 6.80
C VAL A 227 -5.38 -4.90 6.10
N LYS A 228 -5.05 -5.09 4.82
CA LYS A 228 -4.40 -4.10 3.95
C LYS A 228 -5.11 -2.74 3.99
N ASN A 229 -6.44 -2.74 3.96
CA ASN A 229 -7.24 -1.52 3.90
C ASN A 229 -7.60 -0.95 5.29
N LYS A 230 -7.71 -1.79 6.33
CA LYS A 230 -7.95 -1.31 7.71
C LYS A 230 -6.73 -0.61 8.30
N GLU A 231 -5.55 -1.13 8.02
CA GLU A 231 -4.31 -0.63 8.62
C GLU A 231 -3.88 0.72 8.04
N ILE A 232 -3.94 0.98 6.71
CA ILE A 232 -3.35 2.21 6.12
C ILE A 232 -4.03 2.66 4.80
N GLY A 233 -4.38 3.95 4.67
CA GLY A 233 -4.93 4.61 3.46
C GLY A 233 -4.02 4.51 2.21
N SER A 234 -4.53 4.76 1.00
CA SER A 234 -4.00 4.31 -0.31
C SER A 234 -2.82 5.06 -0.98
N SER A 235 -1.85 5.63 -0.26
CA SER A 235 -0.78 6.43 -0.91
C SER A 235 0.36 5.60 -1.52
N ASN A 236 0.38 5.43 -2.85
CA ASN A 236 1.54 4.93 -3.60
C ASN A 236 1.90 5.87 -4.76
N TYR A 237 3.21 6.17 -4.91
CA TYR A 237 3.78 6.46 -6.23
C TYR A 237 3.97 5.11 -6.93
N SER A 238 3.01 4.69 -7.75
CA SER A 238 3.16 3.45 -8.53
C SER A 238 4.36 3.58 -9.48
N ASP A 239 4.95 2.45 -9.89
CA ASP A 239 6.01 2.46 -10.91
C ASP A 239 5.55 3.17 -12.19
N GLU A 240 4.28 3.01 -12.55
CA GLU A 240 3.66 3.72 -13.68
C GLU A 240 3.70 5.25 -13.49
N LEU A 241 3.35 5.76 -12.30
CA LEU A 241 3.42 7.19 -11.99
C LEU A 241 4.86 7.69 -11.94
N LEU A 242 5.77 6.94 -11.32
CA LEU A 242 7.18 7.30 -11.26
C LEU A 242 7.79 7.37 -12.66
N ASN A 243 7.53 6.37 -13.50
CA ASN A 243 7.92 6.36 -14.89
C ASN A 243 7.27 7.52 -15.64
N GLY A 244 5.97 7.79 -15.46
CA GLY A 244 5.29 8.93 -16.06
C GLY A 244 5.89 10.31 -15.71
N ILE A 245 6.57 10.42 -14.57
CA ILE A 245 7.29 11.65 -14.22
C ILE A 245 8.68 11.68 -14.87
N ILE A 246 9.39 10.55 -14.94
CA ILE A 246 10.83 10.47 -15.25
C ILE A 246 11.12 10.11 -16.72
N ASP A 247 10.24 9.35 -17.36
CA ASP A 247 10.40 8.77 -18.69
C ASP A 247 10.80 9.86 -19.70
N GLU A 248 11.87 9.61 -20.46
CA GLU A 248 12.40 10.54 -21.45
C GLU A 248 11.35 11.00 -22.47
N SER A 249 10.38 10.13 -22.80
CA SER A 249 9.30 10.44 -23.72
C SER A 249 8.30 11.48 -23.18
N THR A 250 8.19 11.62 -21.86
CA THR A 250 7.27 12.55 -21.20
C THR A 250 7.97 13.64 -20.40
N LYS A 251 9.30 13.57 -20.27
CA LYS A 251 10.10 14.43 -19.39
C LYS A 251 10.04 15.91 -19.79
N GLU A 252 10.00 16.19 -21.09
CA GLU A 252 9.94 17.55 -21.64
C GLU A 252 8.50 18.10 -21.72
N ILE A 253 7.49 17.28 -21.39
CA ILE A 253 6.09 17.69 -21.42
C ILE A 253 5.71 18.24 -20.04
N PRO A 254 5.34 19.54 -19.94
CA PRO A 254 4.87 20.10 -18.68
C PRO A 254 3.68 19.30 -18.16
N LYS A 255 3.67 19.01 -16.87
CA LYS A 255 2.67 18.12 -16.27
C LYS A 255 2.31 18.56 -14.86
N ALA A 256 1.24 18.01 -14.32
CA ALA A 256 0.85 18.21 -12.93
C ALA A 256 0.53 16.88 -12.26
N ILE A 257 0.92 16.75 -10.99
CA ILE A 257 0.44 15.68 -10.13
C ILE A 257 -0.84 16.14 -9.45
N VAL A 258 -1.84 15.28 -9.53
CA VAL A 258 -3.12 15.38 -8.85
C VAL A 258 -3.12 14.34 -7.73
N THR A 259 -3.36 14.75 -6.49
CA THR A 259 -3.41 13.86 -5.32
C THR A 259 -4.71 14.07 -4.52
N ILE A 260 -5.46 13.01 -4.24
CA ILE A 260 -6.55 13.08 -3.24
C ILE A 260 -5.90 13.17 -1.84
N VAL A 261 -6.07 14.29 -1.14
CA VAL A 261 -5.45 14.53 0.18
C VAL A 261 -6.43 14.40 1.34
N SER A 262 -7.73 14.44 1.05
CA SER A 262 -8.79 14.30 2.04
C SER A 262 -10.04 13.72 1.40
N ARG A 263 -10.82 12.97 2.19
CA ARG A 263 -12.08 12.36 1.78
C ARG A 263 -13.05 12.32 2.95
N LYS A 264 -14.31 12.66 2.69
CA LYS A 264 -15.44 12.50 3.61
C LYS A 264 -16.61 11.83 2.87
N GLY A 265 -17.14 10.74 3.40
CA GLY A 265 -18.24 9.99 2.76
C GLY A 265 -17.77 9.06 1.64
N SER A 266 -18.66 8.73 0.71
CA SER A 266 -18.37 7.80 -0.40
C SER A 266 -17.62 8.52 -1.52
N ALA A 267 -16.40 8.11 -1.83
CA ALA A 267 -15.62 8.63 -2.96
C ALA A 267 -15.04 7.45 -3.75
N PRO A 268 -14.75 7.63 -5.05
CA PRO A 268 -14.36 6.54 -5.93
C PRO A 268 -12.97 5.98 -5.62
N ARG A 269 -12.10 6.78 -5.00
CA ARG A 269 -10.75 6.42 -4.60
C ARG A 269 -10.41 6.91 -3.20
N GLU A 270 -9.37 6.32 -2.65
CA GLU A 270 -8.91 6.55 -1.28
C GLU A 270 -7.88 7.69 -1.20
N VAL A 271 -7.69 8.25 0.00
CA VAL A 271 -6.66 9.28 0.25
C VAL A 271 -5.28 8.77 -0.13
N GLY A 272 -4.50 9.60 -0.82
CA GLY A 272 -3.19 9.26 -1.36
C GLY A 272 -3.21 8.77 -2.80
N THR A 273 -4.37 8.51 -3.40
CA THR A 273 -4.46 8.20 -4.83
C THR A 273 -3.94 9.38 -5.66
N LYS A 274 -3.07 9.08 -6.64
CA LYS A 274 -2.46 10.07 -7.52
C LYS A 274 -2.77 9.81 -8.99
N MET A 275 -2.75 10.87 -9.78
CA MET A 275 -2.83 10.87 -11.24
C MET A 275 -1.89 11.95 -11.77
N ILE A 276 -1.30 11.74 -12.95
CA ILE A 276 -0.54 12.76 -13.67
C ILE A 276 -1.37 13.23 -14.85
N VAL A 277 -1.44 14.54 -15.04
CA VAL A 277 -2.03 15.19 -16.22
C VAL A 277 -0.91 15.87 -16.98
N LEU A 278 -0.74 15.51 -18.25
CA LEU A 278 0.26 16.11 -19.14
C LEU A 278 -0.38 17.22 -19.97
N LYS A 279 0.43 18.21 -20.38
CA LYS A 279 -0.03 19.35 -21.19
C LYS A 279 -0.55 18.96 -22.57
N ASP A 280 -0.18 17.79 -23.08
CA ASP A 280 -0.72 17.24 -24.33
C ASP A 280 -2.11 16.59 -24.16
N GLY A 281 -2.64 16.55 -22.94
CA GLY A 281 -3.93 15.98 -22.58
C GLY A 281 -3.91 14.49 -22.24
N SER A 282 -2.75 13.84 -22.34
CA SER A 282 -2.59 12.47 -21.85
C SER A 282 -2.61 12.43 -20.30
N MET A 283 -2.95 11.25 -19.77
CA MET A 283 -3.05 11.02 -18.33
C MET A 283 -2.38 9.70 -17.97
N ILE A 284 -1.82 9.64 -16.77
CA ILE A 284 -1.23 8.44 -16.19
C ILE A 284 -1.84 8.23 -14.80
N GLY A 285 -2.39 7.04 -14.57
CA GLY A 285 -3.22 6.76 -13.41
C GLY A 285 -4.63 7.40 -13.48
N THR A 286 -5.38 7.26 -12.39
CA THR A 286 -6.76 7.75 -12.25
C THR A 286 -7.08 8.05 -10.79
N ILE A 287 -7.83 9.13 -10.52
CA ILE A 287 -8.37 9.44 -9.19
C ILE A 287 -9.83 8.99 -9.03
N GLY A 288 -10.38 8.23 -9.98
CA GLY A 288 -11.65 7.54 -9.80
C GLY A 288 -12.68 7.65 -10.95
N GLY A 289 -12.33 8.26 -12.09
CA GLY A 289 -13.27 8.40 -13.22
C GLY A 289 -14.27 9.55 -13.08
N GLY A 290 -14.96 9.87 -14.17
CA GLY A 290 -16.15 10.72 -14.19
C GLY A 290 -15.90 12.24 -14.11
N CYS A 291 -16.91 12.97 -13.61
CA CYS A 291 -16.94 14.44 -13.66
C CYS A 291 -15.88 15.12 -12.78
N VAL A 292 -15.47 14.44 -11.69
CA VAL A 292 -14.36 14.89 -10.85
C VAL A 292 -13.07 14.95 -11.66
N GLU A 293 -12.76 13.92 -12.46
CA GLU A 293 -11.56 13.93 -13.32
C GLU A 293 -11.64 14.97 -14.43
N ALA A 294 -12.83 15.21 -15.00
CA ALA A 294 -13.00 16.23 -16.03
C ALA A 294 -12.69 17.65 -15.51
N SER A 295 -13.26 18.02 -14.35
CA SER A 295 -13.03 19.33 -13.73
C SER A 295 -11.58 19.49 -13.25
N ILE A 296 -11.01 18.45 -12.64
CA ILE A 296 -9.64 18.49 -12.13
C ILE A 296 -8.59 18.54 -13.25
N ARG A 297 -8.87 17.96 -14.42
CA ARG A 297 -8.01 18.13 -15.61
C ARG A 297 -7.86 19.60 -16.00
N GLN A 298 -8.96 20.36 -16.04
CA GLN A 298 -8.90 21.78 -16.38
C GLN A 298 -8.07 22.57 -15.37
N ILE A 299 -8.22 22.26 -14.08
CA ILE A 299 -7.42 22.88 -13.02
C ILE A 299 -5.95 22.49 -13.15
N ALA A 300 -5.65 21.23 -13.48
CA ALA A 300 -4.29 20.78 -13.74
C ALA A 300 -3.62 21.56 -14.88
N PHE A 301 -4.33 21.78 -16.00
CA PHE A 301 -3.83 22.65 -17.08
C PHE A 301 -3.54 24.07 -16.59
N GLN A 302 -4.44 24.67 -15.81
CA GLN A 302 -4.22 26.00 -15.25
C GLN A 302 -3.02 26.05 -14.29
N CYS A 303 -2.83 25.03 -13.47
CA CYS A 303 -1.68 24.91 -12.58
C CYS A 303 -0.37 24.81 -13.37
N ILE A 304 -0.36 24.04 -14.47
CA ILE A 304 0.77 23.93 -15.40
C ILE A 304 1.08 25.28 -16.06
N GLU A 305 0.06 25.97 -16.59
CA GLU A 305 0.26 27.24 -17.30
C GLU A 305 0.74 28.37 -16.40
N ASN A 306 0.25 28.41 -15.16
CA ASN A 306 0.54 29.49 -14.23
C ASN A 306 1.69 29.19 -13.27
N ASP A 307 2.26 27.98 -13.31
CA ASP A 307 3.21 27.46 -12.33
C ASP A 307 2.74 27.67 -10.88
N LYS A 308 1.49 27.29 -10.61
CA LYS A 308 0.85 27.49 -9.30
C LYS A 308 0.18 26.22 -8.81
N CYS A 309 0.42 25.89 -7.55
CA CYS A 309 -0.28 24.80 -6.87
C CYS A 309 -1.68 25.23 -6.42
N GLN A 310 -2.61 24.29 -6.36
CA GLN A 310 -3.96 24.53 -5.86
C GLN A 310 -4.46 23.38 -4.98
N LEU A 311 -5.23 23.71 -3.95
CA LEU A 311 -6.02 22.76 -3.19
C LEU A 311 -7.50 22.99 -3.53
N VAL A 312 -8.13 21.98 -4.12
CA VAL A 312 -9.49 22.04 -4.67
C VAL A 312 -10.39 21.15 -3.84
N GLN A 313 -11.55 21.66 -3.41
CA GLN A 313 -12.59 20.83 -2.82
C GLN A 313 -13.62 20.49 -3.89
N VAL A 314 -13.93 19.21 -4.04
CA VAL A 314 -14.97 18.72 -4.95
C VAL A 314 -16.06 18.05 -4.12
N ASP A 315 -17.29 18.54 -4.27
CA ASP A 315 -18.48 18.02 -3.61
C ASP A 315 -19.32 17.24 -4.61
N MET A 316 -19.51 15.95 -4.35
CA MET A 316 -20.27 15.02 -5.20
C MET A 316 -21.63 14.69 -4.57
N THR A 317 -22.10 15.46 -3.58
CA THR A 317 -23.38 15.23 -2.89
C THR A 317 -24.56 15.98 -3.54
N GLY A 318 -24.31 16.77 -4.58
CA GLY A 318 -25.30 17.63 -5.23
C GLY A 318 -26.24 16.93 -6.22
N ARG A 319 -27.41 17.55 -6.49
CA ARG A 319 -28.45 17.05 -7.41
C ARG A 319 -27.99 16.83 -8.85
N GLU A 320 -27.02 17.61 -9.34
CA GLU A 320 -26.43 17.44 -10.69
C GLU A 320 -25.72 16.09 -10.85
N ALA A 321 -25.22 15.49 -9.76
CA ALA A 321 -24.59 14.17 -9.79
C ALA A 321 -25.61 13.02 -9.94
N GLU A 322 -26.87 13.23 -9.52
CA GLU A 322 -27.97 12.26 -9.69
C GLU A 322 -28.39 12.17 -11.17
N ASP A 323 -28.44 13.30 -11.87
CA ASP A 323 -28.85 13.37 -13.29
C ASP A 323 -27.79 12.78 -14.24
N GLU A 324 -26.50 12.80 -13.86
CA GLU A 324 -25.39 12.22 -14.63
C GLU A 324 -25.04 10.76 -14.24
N GLY A 325 -25.76 10.16 -13.28
CA GLY A 325 -25.67 8.73 -12.95
C GLY A 325 -24.37 8.28 -12.26
N MET A 326 -23.58 9.20 -11.71
CA MET A 326 -22.24 8.93 -11.14
C MET A 326 -22.12 9.41 -9.67
N VAL A 327 -23.06 9.00 -8.82
CA VAL A 327 -23.12 9.48 -7.42
C VAL A 327 -22.17 8.69 -6.51
N CYS A 328 -20.92 9.13 -6.42
CA CYS A 328 -20.11 8.89 -5.23
C CYS A 328 -20.48 9.96 -4.20
N GLY A 329 -21.45 9.73 -3.32
CA GLY A 329 -22.03 10.74 -2.41
C GLY A 329 -21.11 11.25 -1.28
N GLY A 330 -19.95 11.81 -1.63
CA GLY A 330 -18.94 12.29 -0.70
C GLY A 330 -18.25 13.57 -1.16
N ILE A 331 -17.34 14.07 -0.33
CA ILE A 331 -16.53 15.27 -0.57
C ILE A 331 -15.08 14.85 -0.57
N VAL A 332 -14.30 15.33 -1.54
CA VAL A 332 -12.85 15.12 -1.60
C VAL A 332 -12.11 16.44 -1.67
N GLU A 333 -10.93 16.51 -1.06
CA GLU A 333 -9.98 17.60 -1.32
C GLU A 333 -8.82 17.05 -2.13
N ILE A 334 -8.48 17.75 -3.20
CA ILE A 334 -7.53 17.34 -4.22
C ILE A 334 -6.45 18.41 -4.32
N TYR A 335 -5.21 18.02 -4.09
CA TYR A 335 -4.04 18.87 -4.27
C TYR A 335 -3.47 18.69 -5.68
N VAL A 336 -3.27 19.79 -6.38
CA VAL A 336 -2.74 19.83 -7.74
C VAL A 336 -1.45 20.63 -7.74
N GLU A 337 -0.35 20.01 -8.15
CA GLU A 337 0.98 20.64 -8.20
C GLU A 337 1.60 20.48 -9.60
N PRO A 338 2.07 21.56 -10.23
CA PRO A 338 2.81 21.45 -11.49
C PRO A 338 4.21 20.84 -11.25
N ILE A 339 4.63 20.03 -12.20
CA ILE A 339 6.00 19.52 -12.36
C ILE A 339 6.47 20.03 -13.71
N LEU A 340 7.37 21.00 -13.66
CA LEU A 340 7.99 21.63 -14.82
C LEU A 340 9.38 21.05 -15.10
#